data_AF-A0A3S4F4X4-F1
#
_entry.id   AF-A0A3S4F4X4-F1
#
_cell.length_a   1.000
_cell.length_b   1.000
_cell.length_c   1.000
_cell.angle_alpha   90.00
_cell.angle_beta   90.00
_cell.angle_gamma   90.00
#
_symmetry.space_group_name_H-M   'P 1'
#
loop_
_entity.id
_entity.type
_entity.pdbx_description
1 polymer ?
#
loop_
_entity_poly.entity_id
_entity_poly.type
_entity_poly.pdbx_seq_one_letter_code
_entity_poly.pdbx_strand_id
1 'polypeptide(L)' 'MSDTRFESCIKCTVCTTACPVSRVNPGYPGPKQAGPDGERLRLKDGALYDEALKYCINCKRV' A
#
# COMPACT_ATOMS: atom_id res chain seq x y z
N MET A 1 2.91 18.14 13.75
CA MET A 1 3.77 17.32 12.88
C MET A 1 2.88 16.37 12.12
N SER A 2 3.00 16.29 10.80
CA SER A 2 2.19 15.40 9.96
C SER A 2 2.50 13.95 10.34
N ASP A 3 1.58 13.25 11.00
CA ASP A 3 1.67 11.82 11.29
C ASP A 3 1.60 11.01 10.00
N THR A 4 2.73 10.89 9.30
CA THR A 4 2.89 10.00 8.15
C THR A 4 2.97 8.57 8.65
N ARG A 5 1.82 7.98 8.99
CA ARG A 5 1.69 6.61 9.55
C ARG A 5 2.42 5.53 8.73
N PHE A 6 2.70 5.80 7.45
CA PHE A 6 3.47 4.91 6.58
C PHE A 6 4.98 4.92 6.82
N GLU A 7 5.54 5.95 7.46
CA GLU A 7 6.99 6.03 7.78
C GLU A 7 7.39 5.01 8.84
N SER A 8 6.47 4.61 9.73
CA SER A 8 6.71 3.54 10.71
C SER A 8 6.77 2.13 10.09
N CYS A 9 6.68 2.00 8.76
CA CYS A 9 6.74 0.71 8.09
C CYS A 9 8.15 0.09 8.12
N ILE A 10 8.33 -0.94 8.93
CA ILE A 10 9.60 -1.73 9.03
C ILE A 10 9.69 -2.92 8.06
N LYS A 11 8.83 -2.98 7.04
CA LYS A 11 8.85 -4.03 6.00
C LYS A 11 8.59 -5.48 6.47
N CYS A 12 7.98 -5.71 7.63
CA CYS A 12 7.69 -7.04 8.21
C CYS A 12 6.77 -8.00 7.42
N THR A 13 6.29 -7.64 6.22
CA THR A 13 5.37 -8.43 5.36
C THR A 13 3.99 -8.81 5.92
N VAL A 14 3.68 -8.56 7.19
CA VAL A 14 2.38 -8.90 7.82
C VAL A 14 1.18 -8.37 7.02
N CYS A 15 1.25 -7.14 6.52
CA CYS A 15 0.17 -6.58 5.70
C CYS A 15 -0.03 -7.34 4.37
N THR A 16 1.01 -7.95 3.80
CA THR A 16 0.92 -8.68 2.52
C THR A 16 0.22 -10.03 2.71
N THR A 17 0.63 -10.81 3.71
CA THR A 17 -0.05 -12.08 4.05
C THR A 17 -1.49 -11.83 4.48
N ALA A 18 -1.74 -10.63 4.97
CA ALA A 18 -3.01 -10.21 5.48
C ALA A 18 -4.09 -9.89 4.43
N CYS A 19 -3.66 -9.45 3.25
CA CYS A 19 -4.51 -8.75 2.33
C CYS A 19 -5.44 -9.70 1.58
N PRO A 20 -6.78 -9.49 1.62
CA PRO A 20 -7.71 -10.31 0.86
C PRO A 20 -7.54 -10.15 -0.66
N VAL A 21 -7.17 -8.95 -1.13
CA VAL A 21 -7.02 -8.63 -2.56
C VAL A 21 -5.77 -9.27 -3.15
N SER A 22 -4.62 -9.16 -2.47
CA SER A 22 -3.36 -9.76 -2.92
C SER A 22 -3.45 -11.28 -3.09
N ARG A 23 -4.33 -11.93 -2.33
CA ARG A 23 -4.53 -13.38 -2.42
C ARG A 23 -5.26 -13.81 -3.69
N VAL A 24 -6.08 -12.95 -4.27
CA VAL A 24 -6.98 -13.32 -5.39
C VAL A 24 -6.71 -12.55 -6.68
N ASN A 25 -5.98 -11.43 -6.62
CA ASN A 25 -5.62 -10.63 -7.77
C ASN A 25 -4.09 -10.55 -7.94
N PRO A 26 -3.50 -11.36 -8.85
CA PRO A 26 -2.07 -11.31 -9.16
C PRO A 26 -1.61 -9.96 -9.72
N GLY A 27 -2.51 -9.17 -10.31
CA GLY A 27 -2.22 -7.83 -10.81
C GLY A 27 -2.13 -6.76 -9.71
N TYR A 28 -2.50 -7.10 -8.47
CA TYR A 28 -2.32 -6.22 -7.33
C TYR A 28 -0.96 -6.51 -6.65
N PRO A 29 0.02 -5.57 -6.69
CA PRO A 29 1.35 -5.78 -6.13
C PRO A 29 1.34 -5.89 -4.59
N GLY A 30 0.20 -5.59 -3.98
CA GLY A 30 -0.09 -5.78 -2.57
C GLY A 30 0.05 -4.51 -1.74
N PRO A 31 -0.41 -4.57 -0.48
CA PRO A 31 -0.62 -3.37 0.34
C PRO A 31 0.68 -2.71 0.81
N LYS A 32 1.83 -3.35 0.62
CA LYS A 32 3.14 -2.73 0.89
C LYS A 32 3.51 -1.76 -0.24
N GLN A 33 3.48 -2.26 -1.47
CA GLN A 33 3.78 -1.46 -2.65
C GLN A 33 2.70 -0.41 -2.89
N ALA A 34 1.42 -0.83 -2.89
CA ALA A 34 0.29 0.08 -3.06
C ALA A 34 -0.06 0.91 -1.81
N GLY A 35 0.73 0.81 -0.74
CA GLY A 35 0.52 1.56 0.50
C GLY A 35 1.73 2.45 0.83
N PRO A 36 2.56 2.12 1.83
CA PRO A 36 3.65 2.98 2.27
C PRO A 36 4.70 3.29 1.19
N ASP A 37 4.92 2.38 0.22
CA ASP A 37 5.90 2.64 -0.84
C ASP A 37 5.33 3.54 -1.94
N GLY A 38 4.11 3.25 -2.38
CA GLY A 38 3.38 4.08 -3.34
C GLY A 38 3.12 5.48 -2.80
N GLU A 39 2.78 5.63 -1.52
CA GLU A 39 2.59 6.93 -0.89
C GLU A 39 3.90 7.73 -0.82
N ARG A 40 5.04 7.06 -0.55
CA ARG A 40 6.36 7.71 -0.63
C ARG A 40 6.70 8.18 -2.05
N LEU A 41 6.29 7.44 -3.08
CA LEU A 41 6.46 7.87 -4.48
C LEU A 41 5.54 9.06 -4.80
N ARG A 42 4.28 9.00 -4.38
CA ARG A 42 3.28 10.07 -4.58
C ARG A 42 3.66 11.39 -3.89
N LEU A 43 4.35 11.31 -2.75
CA LEU A 43 4.91 12.49 -2.08
C LEU A 43 6.08 13.12 -2.82
N LYS A 44 6.83 12.36 -3.62
CA LYS A 44 7.92 12.89 -4.45
C LYS A 44 7.37 13.57 -5.70
N ASP A 45 6.41 12.92 -6.36
CA ASP A 45 5.74 13.45 -7.55
C ASP A 45 4.35 12.82 -7.67
N GLY A 46 3.32 13.65 -7.83
CA GLY A 46 1.94 13.20 -8.00
C GLY A 46 1.72 12.41 -9.30
N ALA A 47 2.59 12.56 -10.30
CA ALA A 47 2.56 11.77 -11.54
C ALA A 47 2.97 10.31 -11.32
N LEU A 48 3.64 9.98 -10.20
CA LEU A 48 4.03 8.60 -9.83
C LEU A 48 2.89 7.81 -9.19
N TYR A 49 1.64 8.17 -9.51
CA TYR A 49 0.46 7.45 -9.07
C TYR A 49 0.39 6.06 -9.72
N ASP A 50 0.24 5.02 -8.90
CA ASP A 50 0.06 3.65 -9.36
C ASP A 50 -1.44 3.32 -9.45
N GLU A 51 -1.91 2.95 -10.65
CA GLU A 51 -3.30 2.54 -10.88
C GLU A 51 -3.70 1.31 -10.06
N ALA A 52 -2.74 0.48 -9.64
CA ALA A 52 -3.01 -0.66 -8.79
C ALA A 52 -3.61 -0.25 -7.43
N LEU A 53 -3.49 1.02 -7.03
CA LEU A 53 -4.17 1.57 -5.85
C LEU A 53 -5.70 1.44 -5.95
N LYS A 54 -6.26 1.44 -7.17
CA LYS A 54 -7.70 1.26 -7.41
C LYS A 54 -8.22 -0.09 -6.92
N TYR A 55 -7.36 -1.10 -6.78
CA TYR A 55 -7.73 -2.41 -6.23
C TYR A 55 -7.79 -2.42 -4.69
N CYS A 56 -7.29 -1.38 -4.01
CA CYS A 56 -7.34 -1.31 -2.56
C CYS A 56 -8.79 -1.10 -2.07
N ILE A 57 -9.32 -2.10 -1.36
CA ILE A 57 -10.68 -2.05 -0.81
C ILE A 57 -10.76 -1.44 0.60
N ASN A 58 -9.67 -0.80 1.07
CA ASN A 58 -9.58 -0.25 2.43
C ASN A 58 -10.04 -1.25 3.51
N CYS A 59 -9.64 -2.52 3.38
CA CYS A 59 -10.04 -3.56 4.33
C CYS A 59 -9.63 -3.24 5.77
N LYS A 60 -8.67 -2.30 5.95
CA LYS A 60 -8.19 -1.64 7.18
C LYS A 60 -7.80 -2.52 8.36
N ARG A 61 -8.01 -3.84 8.23
CA ARG A 61 -7.88 -4.88 9.25
C ARG A 61 -8.24 -4.43 10.67
N VAL A 62 -9.44 -4.82 11.09
CA VAL A 62 -9.67 -5.45 12.40
C VAL A 62 -8.56 -6.43 12.77
#